data_AF-A0A968GWS6-F1
#
_entry.id   AF-A0A968GWS6-F1
#
_cell.length_a   1.000
_cell.length_b   1.000
_cell.length_c   1.000
_cell.angle_alpha   90.00
_cell.angle_beta   90.00
_cell.angle_gamma   90.00
#
_symmetry.space_group_name_H-M   'P 1'
#
loop_
_entity.id
_entity.type
_entity.pdbx_description
1 polymer ?
#
loop_
_entity_poly.entity_id
_entity_poly.type
_entity_poly.pdbx_seq_one_letter_code
_entity_poly.pdbx_strand_id
1 'polypeptide(L)'
;MVNVLAGGFLVVHGLITTMIGVGGVTGPDKPPMALPSWFSWWPGPFGRSWLFDGLGLGAPAAIVGGLIWLAAGLLLIGAGLGFLGVPVVRDAWPLLALVGAGIGLVALALYFHPIYLGAVAIDVVLVALVWNRVTAPA
;
A
#
# COMPACT_ATOMS: atom_id res chain seq x y z
N MET A 1 21.61 -12.16 -4.14
CA MET A 1 21.36 -11.07 -3.17
C MET A 1 20.24 -10.14 -3.61
N VAL A 2 20.28 -9.55 -4.83
CA VAL A 2 19.22 -8.65 -5.33
C VAL A 2 17.82 -9.26 -5.31
N ASN A 3 17.68 -10.56 -5.63
CA ASN A 3 16.37 -11.21 -5.61
C ASN A 3 15.78 -11.33 -4.20
N VAL A 4 16.62 -11.59 -3.19
CA VAL A 4 16.19 -11.67 -1.79
C VAL A 4 15.76 -10.29 -1.29
N LEU A 5 16.47 -9.24 -1.69
CA LEU A 5 16.12 -7.86 -1.35
C LEU A 5 14.78 -7.44 -1.97
N ALA A 6 14.57 -7.72 -3.27
CA ALA A 6 13.32 -7.37 -3.94
C ALA A 6 12.11 -8.15 -3.40
N GLY A 7 12.25 -9.48 -3.26
CA GLY A 7 11.20 -10.31 -2.70
C GLY A 7 10.91 -9.98 -1.23
N GLY A 8 11.95 -9.80 -0.43
CA GLY A 8 11.83 -9.38 0.97
C GLY A 8 11.17 -8.02 1.11
N PHE A 9 11.53 -7.06 0.26
CA PHE A 9 10.86 -5.76 0.22
C PHE A 9 9.36 -5.90 -0.08
N LEU A 10 8.97 -6.64 -1.11
CA LEU A 10 7.54 -6.82 -1.45
C LEU A 10 6.74 -7.40 -0.29
N VAL A 11 7.32 -8.37 0.43
CA VAL A 11 6.70 -8.93 1.63
C VAL A 11 6.58 -7.89 2.73
N VAL A 12 7.65 -7.17 3.06
CA VAL A 12 7.64 -6.15 4.13
C VAL A 12 6.67 -5.01 3.79
N HIS A 13 6.71 -4.51 2.56
CA HIS A 13 5.81 -3.48 2.08
C HIS A 13 4.35 -3.97 2.12
N GLY A 14 4.08 -5.17 1.61
CA GLY A 14 2.76 -5.80 1.69
C GLY A 14 2.25 -6.00 3.12
N LEU A 15 3.12 -6.33 4.08
CA LEU A 15 2.79 -6.40 5.51
C LEU A 15 2.39 -5.03 6.08
N ILE A 16 3.16 -3.98 5.79
CA ILE A 16 2.83 -2.60 6.22
C ILE A 16 1.47 -2.19 5.65
N THR A 17 1.27 -2.38 4.35
CA THR A 17 0.03 -2.11 3.61
C THR A 17 -1.15 -2.88 4.21
N THR A 18 -0.95 -4.15 4.58
CA THR A 18 -1.96 -4.98 5.27
C THR A 18 -2.30 -4.40 6.64
N MET A 19 -1.31 -3.99 7.43
CA MET A 19 -1.53 -3.42 8.77
C MET A 19 -2.32 -2.10 8.72
N ILE A 20 -2.12 -1.26 7.69
CA ILE A 20 -2.97 -0.09 7.44
C ILE A 20 -4.41 -0.52 7.23
N GLY A 21 -4.63 -1.53 6.38
CA GLY A 21 -5.96 -2.06 6.10
C GLY A 21 -6.65 -2.67 7.32
N VAL A 22 -5.92 -3.42 8.16
CA VAL A 22 -6.43 -3.95 9.44
C VAL A 22 -6.91 -2.80 10.32
N GLY A 23 -6.14 -1.71 10.42
CA GLY A 23 -6.53 -0.52 11.18
C GLY A 23 -7.88 0.05 10.72
N GLY A 24 -8.07 0.18 9.41
CA GLY A 24 -9.31 0.70 8.82
C GLY A 24 -10.52 -0.21 9.04
N VAL A 25 -10.34 -1.54 8.97
CA VAL A 25 -11.43 -2.50 9.14
C VAL A 25 -11.79 -2.73 10.62
N THR A 26 -10.79 -2.79 11.51
CA THR A 26 -11.00 -3.15 12.93
C THR A 26 -11.22 -1.95 13.85
N GLY A 27 -10.88 -0.74 13.40
CA GLY A 27 -11.07 0.50 14.15
C GLY A 27 -11.60 1.65 13.31
N PRO A 28 -12.70 1.48 12.54
CA PRO A 28 -13.20 2.50 11.62
C PRO A 28 -13.65 3.79 12.32
N ASP A 29 -14.05 3.69 13.59
CA ASP A 29 -14.53 4.81 14.41
C ASP A 29 -13.45 5.41 15.31
N LYS A 30 -12.19 4.96 15.19
CA LYS A 30 -11.12 5.51 16.01
C LYS A 30 -10.95 7.02 15.74
N PRO A 31 -10.74 7.81 16.80
CA PRO A 31 -10.52 9.23 16.63
C PRO A 31 -9.30 9.50 15.74
N PRO A 32 -9.34 10.53 14.90
CA PRO A 32 -8.20 10.91 14.07
C PRO A 32 -6.97 11.20 14.91
N MET A 33 -5.79 10.79 14.42
CA MET A 33 -4.53 11.25 14.99
C MET A 33 -4.36 12.74 14.69
N ALA A 34 -4.12 13.52 15.74
CA ALA A 34 -3.89 14.95 15.62
C ALA A 34 -2.65 15.23 14.76
N LEU A 35 -2.78 16.17 13.84
CA LEU A 35 -1.65 16.66 13.06
C LEU A 35 -0.82 17.63 13.90
N PRO A 36 0.52 17.65 13.73
CA PRO A 36 1.34 18.73 14.25
C PRO A 36 0.84 20.09 13.75
N SER A 37 0.99 21.15 14.56
CA SER A 37 0.49 22.49 14.22
C SER A 37 1.07 23.06 12.92
N TRP A 38 2.33 22.73 12.58
CA TRP A 38 2.96 23.13 11.33
C TRP A 38 2.36 22.46 10.08
N PHE A 39 1.51 21.45 10.26
CA PHE A 39 0.86 20.68 9.19
C PHE A 39 -0.66 20.91 9.12
N SER A 40 -1.17 21.95 9.80
CA SER A 40 -2.60 22.26 9.86
C SER A 40 -3.21 22.70 8.52
N TRP A 41 -2.39 22.96 7.50
CA TRP A 41 -2.85 23.31 6.15
C TRP A 41 -3.34 22.09 5.36
N TRP A 42 -2.99 20.87 5.77
CA TRP A 42 -3.47 19.64 5.15
C TRP A 42 -4.83 19.23 5.75
N PRO A 43 -5.87 18.96 4.91
CA PRO A 43 -7.24 18.78 5.41
C PRO A 43 -7.50 17.40 6.04
N GLY A 44 -6.65 16.41 5.79
CA GLY A 44 -6.88 15.02 6.24
C GLY A 44 -6.02 14.64 7.44
N PRO A 45 -6.58 14.12 8.54
CA PRO A 45 -5.78 13.66 9.67
C PRO A 45 -4.95 12.41 9.32
N PHE A 46 -3.92 12.14 10.11
CA PHE A 46 -3.04 11.01 9.84
C PHE A 46 -3.77 9.67 10.02
N GLY A 47 -3.57 8.74 9.09
CA GLY A 47 -4.20 7.41 9.12
C GLY A 47 -5.68 7.37 8.71
N ARG A 48 -6.26 8.48 8.24
CA ARG A 48 -7.61 8.52 7.65
C ARG A 48 -7.58 9.02 6.21
N SER A 49 -8.65 8.74 5.48
CA SER A 49 -8.80 9.23 4.11
C SER A 49 -9.23 10.69 4.14
N TRP A 50 -8.41 11.57 3.55
CA TRP A 50 -8.73 12.98 3.37
C TRP A 50 -10.03 13.17 2.58
N LEU A 51 -10.30 12.28 1.61
CA LEU A 51 -11.48 12.34 0.76
C LEU A 51 -12.73 11.85 1.50
N PHE A 52 -12.67 10.69 2.15
CA PHE A 52 -13.85 10.15 2.85
C PHE A 52 -14.26 11.00 4.05
N ASP A 53 -13.28 11.56 4.76
CA ASP A 53 -13.53 12.51 5.84
C ASP A 53 -14.08 13.83 5.29
N GLY A 54 -13.50 14.35 4.20
CA GLY A 54 -13.99 15.57 3.54
C GLY A 54 -15.41 15.45 3.01
N LEU A 55 -15.85 14.24 2.65
CA LEU A 55 -17.21 13.93 2.21
C LEU A 55 -18.15 13.50 3.34
N GLY A 56 -17.67 13.36 4.58
CA GLY A 56 -18.47 12.97 5.73
C GLY A 56 -19.05 11.55 5.66
N LEU A 57 -18.38 10.62 4.96
CA LEU A 57 -18.92 9.27 4.69
C LEU A 57 -18.89 8.31 5.91
N GLY A 58 -18.10 8.65 6.93
CA GLY A 58 -18.05 7.93 8.21
C GLY A 58 -17.46 6.51 8.15
N ALA A 59 -17.80 5.71 9.17
CA ALA A 59 -17.24 4.38 9.42
C ALA A 59 -17.33 3.41 8.22
N PRO A 60 -18.45 3.31 7.47
CA PRO A 60 -18.54 2.38 6.36
C PRO A 60 -17.50 2.63 5.28
N ALA A 61 -17.21 3.89 4.96
CA ALA A 61 -16.18 4.23 3.99
C ALA A 61 -14.77 3.91 4.50
N ALA A 62 -14.51 4.09 5.80
CA ALA A 62 -13.26 3.67 6.43
C ALA A 62 -13.03 2.15 6.33
N ILE A 63 -14.09 1.35 6.52
CA ILE A 63 -14.04 -0.11 6.32
C ILE A 63 -13.72 -0.44 4.87
N VAL A 64 -14.43 0.17 3.91
CA VAL A 64 -14.19 -0.06 2.48
C VAL A 64 -12.75 0.27 2.10
N GLY A 65 -12.23 1.43 2.50
CA GLY A 65 -10.85 1.76 2.22
C GLY A 65 -9.84 0.87 2.95
N GLY A 66 -10.16 0.41 4.17
CA GLY A 66 -9.39 -0.62 4.87
C GLY A 66 -9.32 -1.94 4.09
N LEU A 67 -10.43 -2.38 3.49
CA LEU A 67 -10.48 -3.57 2.64
C LEU A 67 -9.64 -3.40 1.36
N ILE A 68 -9.62 -2.20 0.76
CA ILE A 68 -8.76 -1.89 -0.39
C ILE A 68 -7.29 -2.05 0.00
N TRP A 69 -6.88 -1.48 1.15
CA TRP A 69 -5.53 -1.64 1.69
C TRP A 69 -5.18 -3.11 1.98
N LEU A 70 -6.09 -3.87 2.59
CA LEU A 70 -5.89 -5.31 2.83
C LEU A 70 -5.69 -6.08 1.54
N ALA A 71 -6.54 -5.85 0.53
CA ALA A 71 -6.43 -6.52 -0.76
C ALA A 71 -5.07 -6.22 -1.42
N ALA A 72 -4.66 -4.94 -1.44
CA ALA A 72 -3.34 -4.54 -1.95
C ALA A 72 -2.20 -5.24 -1.20
N GLY A 73 -2.24 -5.21 0.14
CA GLY A 73 -1.18 -5.77 0.99
C GLY A 73 -1.02 -7.28 0.82
N LEU A 74 -2.12 -8.03 0.80
CA LEU A 74 -2.10 -9.49 0.61
C LEU A 74 -1.57 -9.89 -0.77
N LEU A 75 -1.94 -9.15 -1.82
CA LEU A 75 -1.43 -9.38 -3.17
C LEU A 75 0.08 -9.12 -3.26
N LEU A 76 0.57 -8.05 -2.62
CA LEU A 76 1.99 -7.73 -2.56
C LEU A 76 2.81 -8.77 -1.76
N ILE A 77 2.25 -9.27 -0.65
CA ILE A 77 2.86 -10.39 0.09
C ILE A 77 2.95 -11.63 -0.82
N GLY A 78 1.85 -12.00 -1.47
CA GLY A 78 1.81 -13.12 -2.41
C GLY A 78 2.81 -12.97 -3.54
N ALA A 79 2.95 -11.77 -4.10
CA ALA A 79 3.94 -11.45 -5.11
C ALA A 79 5.37 -11.62 -4.60
N GLY A 80 5.68 -11.10 -3.40
CA GLY A 80 6.99 -11.26 -2.78
C GLY A 80 7.35 -12.72 -2.51
N LEU A 81 6.40 -13.51 -1.99
CA LEU A 81 6.58 -14.95 -1.78
C LEU A 81 6.79 -15.71 -3.09
N GLY A 82 6.01 -15.40 -4.13
CA GLY A 82 6.17 -15.99 -5.46
C GLY A 82 7.53 -15.66 -6.08
N PHE A 83 7.96 -14.41 -5.94
CA PHE A 83 9.28 -13.95 -6.38
C PHE A 83 10.44 -14.67 -5.66
N LEU A 84 10.24 -15.01 -4.37
CA LEU A 84 11.20 -15.81 -3.58
C LEU A 84 11.14 -17.32 -3.89
N GLY A 85 10.25 -17.76 -4.79
CA GLY A 85 10.17 -19.14 -5.26
C GLY A 85 9.17 -20.03 -4.51
N VAL A 86 8.27 -19.47 -3.71
CA VAL A 86 7.22 -20.24 -3.01
C VAL A 86 6.30 -20.90 -4.05
N PRO A 87 6.20 -22.25 -4.10
CA PRO A 87 5.59 -22.94 -5.24
C PRO A 87 4.15 -22.53 -5.59
N VAL A 88 3.31 -22.29 -4.58
CA VAL A 88 1.88 -21.99 -4.77
C VAL A 88 1.60 -20.65 -5.47
N VAL A 89 2.54 -19.70 -5.40
CA VAL A 89 2.39 -18.34 -5.95
C VAL A 89 3.50 -17.98 -6.95
N ARG A 90 4.42 -18.91 -7.22
CA ARG A 90 5.61 -18.67 -8.05
C ARG A 90 5.24 -18.14 -9.42
N ASP A 91 4.36 -18.81 -10.14
CA ASP A 91 4.10 -18.43 -11.54
C ASP A 91 3.14 -17.23 -11.64
N ALA A 92 2.43 -16.89 -10.56
CA ALA A 92 1.49 -15.77 -10.49
C ALA A 92 2.14 -14.45 -10.01
N TRP A 93 3.39 -14.48 -9.54
CA TRP A 93 4.03 -13.33 -8.89
C TRP A 93 3.96 -12.02 -9.70
N PRO A 94 4.14 -12.00 -11.04
CA PRO A 94 4.11 -10.75 -11.80
C PRO A 94 2.72 -10.10 -11.79
N LEU A 95 1.68 -10.92 -11.96
CA LEU A 95 0.30 -10.46 -11.95
C LEU A 95 -0.11 -9.98 -10.56
N LEU A 96 0.26 -10.72 -9.51
CA LEU A 96 0.03 -10.32 -8.13
C LEU A 96 0.70 -8.98 -7.80
N ALA A 97 1.95 -8.78 -8.26
CA ALA A 97 2.67 -7.52 -8.08
C ALA A 97 1.95 -6.37 -8.79
N LEU A 98 1.56 -6.56 -10.05
CA LEU A 98 0.91 -5.53 -10.86
C LEU A 98 -0.45 -5.13 -10.28
N VAL A 99 -1.31 -6.09 -9.96
CA VAL A 99 -2.65 -5.83 -9.40
C VAL A 99 -2.53 -5.26 -7.99
N GLY A 100 -1.66 -5.82 -7.15
CA GLY A 100 -1.42 -5.33 -5.80
C GLY A 100 -0.93 -3.88 -5.79
N ALA A 101 0.05 -3.54 -6.64
CA ALA A 101 0.53 -2.17 -6.80
C ALA A 101 -0.56 -1.24 -7.35
N GLY A 102 -1.33 -1.67 -8.35
CA GLY A 102 -2.44 -0.89 -8.90
C GLY A 102 -3.52 -0.55 -7.87
N ILE A 103 -3.95 -1.53 -7.08
CA ILE A 103 -4.90 -1.31 -5.97
C ILE A 103 -4.26 -0.43 -4.89
N GLY A 104 -2.98 -0.64 -4.58
CA GLY A 104 -2.22 0.18 -3.64
C GLY A 104 -2.16 1.65 -4.06
N LEU A 105 -2.00 1.95 -5.35
CA LEU A 105 -2.05 3.33 -5.86
C LEU A 105 -3.43 3.97 -5.72
N VAL A 106 -4.50 3.21 -5.93
CA VAL A 106 -5.87 3.69 -5.67
C VAL A 106 -6.05 3.98 -4.18
N ALA A 107 -5.61 3.07 -3.30
CA ALA A 107 -5.64 3.26 -1.86
C ALA A 107 -4.84 4.51 -1.45
N LEU A 108 -3.64 4.67 -2.00
CA LEU A 108 -2.78 5.82 -1.78
C LEU A 108 -3.44 7.12 -2.22
N ALA A 109 -4.15 7.16 -3.36
CA ALA A 109 -4.85 8.37 -3.80
C ALA A 109 -5.97 8.76 -2.82
N LEU A 110 -6.75 7.78 -2.35
CA LEU A 110 -7.84 7.99 -1.40
C LEU A 110 -7.33 8.39 0.00
N TYR A 111 -6.18 7.87 0.41
CA TYR A 111 -5.56 8.08 1.73
C TYR A 111 -4.31 8.95 1.65
N PHE A 112 -4.17 9.73 0.57
CA PHE A 112 -2.97 10.50 0.35
C PHE A 112 -2.72 11.43 1.53
N HIS A 113 -1.47 11.47 1.97
CA HIS A 113 -1.01 12.41 2.97
C HIS A 113 0.38 12.85 2.53
N PRO A 114 0.70 14.16 2.46
CA PRO A 114 1.97 14.61 1.90
C PRO A 114 3.20 14.06 2.61
N ILE A 115 3.08 13.66 3.88
CA ILE A 115 4.18 13.01 4.60
C ILE A 115 4.54 11.62 4.04
N TYR A 116 3.63 11.00 3.28
CA TYR A 116 3.90 9.75 2.57
C TYR A 116 4.71 9.95 1.28
N LEU A 117 4.98 11.19 0.84
CA LEU A 117 5.75 11.43 -0.39
C LEU A 117 7.09 10.69 -0.40
N GLY A 118 7.75 10.54 0.75
CA GLY A 118 8.96 9.73 0.88
C GLY A 118 8.71 8.24 0.58
N ALA A 119 7.64 7.66 1.12
CA ALA A 119 7.25 6.28 0.84
C ALA A 119 6.85 6.09 -0.63
N VAL A 120 6.07 7.03 -1.18
CA VAL A 120 5.66 7.03 -2.60
C VAL A 120 6.88 7.09 -3.53
N ALA A 121 7.87 7.94 -3.23
CA ALA A 121 9.09 8.02 -4.02
C ALA A 121 9.85 6.69 -4.01
N ILE A 122 9.92 6.02 -2.87
CA ILE A 122 10.52 4.68 -2.75
C ILE A 122 9.75 3.68 -3.62
N ASP A 123 8.42 3.66 -3.56
CA ASP A 123 7.59 2.74 -4.35
C ASP A 123 7.76 2.97 -5.86
N VAL A 124 7.81 4.23 -6.31
CA VAL A 124 8.03 4.57 -7.73
C VAL A 124 9.40 4.09 -8.21
N VAL A 125 10.46 4.34 -7.43
CA VAL A 125 11.82 3.88 -7.76
C VAL A 125 11.84 2.35 -7.88
N LEU A 126 11.11 1.65 -7.01
CA LEU A 126 11.06 0.20 -7.03
C LEU A 126 10.30 -0.35 -8.23
N VAL A 127 9.15 0.24 -8.58
CA VAL A 127 8.44 -0.10 -9.80
C VAL A 127 9.37 0.06 -11.01
N ALA A 128 10.11 1.17 -11.10
CA ALA A 128 11.06 1.40 -12.18
C ALA A 128 12.20 0.36 -12.20
N LEU A 129 12.78 0.01 -11.04
CA LEU A 129 13.85 -0.99 -10.94
C LEU A 129 13.37 -2.41 -11.29
N VAL A 130 12.19 -2.80 -10.81
CA VAL A 130 11.58 -4.10 -11.11
C VAL A 130 11.19 -4.16 -12.58
N TRP A 131 10.54 -3.12 -13.11
CA TRP A 131 10.17 -3.01 -14.50
C TRP A 131 11.38 -3.18 -15.41
N ASN A 132 12.44 -2.41 -15.19
CA ASN A 132 13.68 -2.50 -15.96
C ASN A 132 14.30 -3.90 -15.91
N ARG A 133 14.18 -4.62 -14.78
CA ARG A 133 14.70 -5.98 -14.66
C ARG A 133 13.83 -7.02 -15.38
N VAL A 134 12.52 -6.83 -15.38
CA VAL A 134 11.57 -7.73 -16.06
C VAL A 134 11.59 -7.51 -17.58
N THR A 135 11.88 -6.29 -18.04
CA THR A 135 11.94 -5.95 -19.47
C THR A 135 13.36 -5.97 -20.05
N ALA A 136 14.39 -6.21 -19.25
CA ALA A 136 15.76 -6.33 -19.75
C ALA A 136 15.87 -7.56 -20.66
N PRO A 137 16.43 -7.42 -21.88
CA PRO A 137 16.73 -8.57 -22.72
C PRO A 137 17.72 -9.50 -22.00
N ALA A 138 17.47 -10.82 -22.13
CA ALA A 138 18.27 -11.89 -21.51
C ALA A 138 19.72 -11.89 -21.98
#